data_AF-A0A6J7UWL9-F1
#
_entry.id   AF-A0A6J7UWL9-F1
#
_cell.length_a   1.000
_cell.length_b   1.000
_cell.length_c   1.000
_cell.angle_alpha   90.00
_cell.angle_beta   90.00
_cell.angle_gamma   90.00
#
_symmetry.space_group_name_H-M   'P 1'
#
loop_
_entity.id
_entity.type
_entity.pdbx_description
1 polymer ?
#
loop_
_entity_poly.entity_id
_entity_poly.type
_entity_poly.pdbx_seq_one_letter_code
_entity_poly.pdbx_strand_id
1 'polypeptide(L)'
;MEISAFQELMQELYGEADQERGIPATVAWLCEEVGELAQAVRKGTPEQQLHEFGDVIAWVASLANQMGLSLAEAADRYVTNPPA
;
A
#
# COMPACT_ATOMS: atom_id res chain seq x y z
N MET A 1 -1.49 14.32 3.84
CA MET A 1 -0.75 14.02 2.60
C MET A 1 -1.78 13.57 1.58
N GLU A 2 -1.68 14.04 0.34
CA GLU A 2 -2.56 13.56 -0.75
C GLU A 2 -2.14 12.14 -1.17
N ILE A 3 -3.09 11.34 -1.66
CA ILE A 3 -2.82 9.95 -2.09
C ILE A 3 -1.75 9.90 -3.19
N SER A 4 -1.81 10.84 -4.15
CA SER A 4 -0.80 10.95 -5.21
C SER A 4 0.57 11.30 -4.65
N ALA A 5 0.65 12.27 -3.74
CA ALA A 5 1.91 12.66 -3.09
C ALA A 5 2.52 11.52 -2.27
N PHE A 6 1.68 10.70 -1.61
CA PHE A 6 2.14 9.50 -0.92
C PHE A 6 2.69 8.45 -1.90
N GLN A 7 1.98 8.20 -3.00
CA GLN A 7 2.41 7.25 -4.02
C GLN A 7 3.74 7.68 -4.67
N GLU A 8 3.90 8.97 -4.97
CA GLU A 8 5.14 9.57 -5.49
C GLU A 8 6.29 9.39 -4.49
N LEU A 9 6.05 9.65 -3.20
CA LEU A 9 7.06 9.43 -2.16
C LEU A 9 7.52 7.96 -2.11
N MET A 10 6.59 6.99 -2.25
CA MET A 10 6.97 5.58 -2.29
C MET A 10 7.81 5.25 -3.54
N GLN A 11 7.50 5.87 -4.68
CA GLN A 11 8.31 5.72 -5.90
C GLN A 11 9.73 6.28 -5.70
N GLU A 12 9.86 7.43 -5.05
CA GLU A 12 11.16 8.05 -4.76
C GLU A 12 12.01 7.23 -3.79
N LEU A 13 11.39 6.68 -2.75
CA LEU A 13 12.10 5.93 -1.71
C LEU A 13 12.43 4.49 -2.12
N TYR A 14 11.52 3.81 -2.81
CA TYR A 14 11.58 2.35 -2.98
C TYR A 14 11.51 1.90 -4.45
N GLY A 15 11.26 2.81 -5.40
CA GLY A 15 10.97 2.44 -6.79
C GLY A 15 12.05 1.62 -7.49
N GLU A 16 13.33 1.87 -7.22
CA GLU A 16 14.44 1.08 -7.77
C GLU A 16 14.46 -0.36 -7.22
N ALA A 17 14.36 -0.50 -5.89
CA ALA A 17 14.32 -1.79 -5.22
C ALA A 17 13.07 -2.59 -5.59
N ASP A 18 11.93 -1.91 -5.75
CA ASP A 18 10.69 -2.51 -6.22
C ASP A 18 10.85 -3.05 -7.63
N GLN A 19 11.44 -2.30 -8.56
CA GLN A 19 11.70 -2.78 -9.92
C GLN A 19 12.59 -4.02 -9.95
N GLU A 20 13.65 -4.06 -9.14
CA GLU A 20 14.55 -5.21 -9.06
C GLU A 20 13.84 -6.46 -8.50
N ARG A 21 13.04 -6.29 -7.44
CA ARG A 21 12.28 -7.39 -6.80
C ARG A 21 11.17 -7.95 -7.69
N GLY A 22 10.49 -7.09 -8.45
CA GLY A 22 9.39 -7.46 -9.34
C GLY A 22 8.05 -7.73 -8.64
N ILE A 23 6.98 -7.71 -9.45
CA ILE A 23 5.57 -7.75 -8.99
C ILE A 23 5.25 -8.97 -8.11
N PRO A 24 5.62 -10.22 -8.45
CA PRO A 24 5.24 -11.38 -7.65
C PRO A 24 5.73 -11.32 -6.20
N ALA A 25 6.96 -10.83 -6.01
CA ALA A 25 7.53 -10.67 -4.69
C ALA A 25 6.92 -9.47 -3.94
N THR A 26 6.60 -8.35 -4.62
CA THR A 26 5.84 -7.26 -4.00
C THR A 26 4.47 -7.72 -3.50
N VAL A 27 3.76 -8.55 -4.27
CA VAL A 27 2.48 -9.14 -3.84
C VAL A 27 2.67 -10.04 -2.62
N ALA A 28 3.75 -10.82 -2.56
CA ALA A 28 4.05 -11.65 -1.40
C ALA A 28 4.26 -10.80 -0.13
N TRP A 29 5.05 -9.72 -0.22
CA TRP A 29 5.24 -8.77 0.87
C TRP A 29 3.91 -8.10 1.29
N LEU A 30 3.11 -7.60 0.34
CA LEU A 30 1.79 -7.05 0.66
C LEU A 30 0.90 -8.06 1.43
N CYS A 31 0.92 -9.33 1.04
CA CYS A 31 0.17 -10.37 1.75
C CYS A 31 0.68 -10.63 3.17
N GLU A 32 2.00 -10.58 3.38
CA GLU A 32 2.63 -10.69 4.70
C GLU A 32 2.13 -9.59 5.63
N GLU A 33 2.14 -8.35 5.14
CA GLU A 33 1.81 -7.12 5.86
C GLU A 33 0.32 -7.03 6.21
N VAL A 34 -0.55 -7.55 5.33
CA VAL A 34 -1.96 -7.78 5.66
C VAL A 34 -2.10 -8.80 6.80
N GLY A 35 -1.24 -9.81 6.86
CA GLY A 35 -1.17 -10.77 7.95
C GLY A 35 -0.73 -10.14 9.28
N GLU A 36 0.28 -9.29 9.25
CA GLU A 36 0.78 -8.54 10.41
C GLU A 36 -0.28 -7.55 10.92
N LEU A 37 -0.93 -6.82 10.02
CA LEU A 37 -2.09 -5.97 10.33
C LEU A 37 -3.21 -6.77 11.01
N ALA A 38 -3.56 -7.95 10.49
CA ALA A 38 -4.58 -8.80 11.10
C ALA A 38 -4.19 -9.24 12.53
N GLN A 39 -2.90 -9.49 12.77
CA GLN A 39 -2.39 -9.78 14.11
C GLN A 39 -2.46 -8.57 15.04
N ALA A 40 -2.05 -7.39 14.57
CA ALA A 40 -2.08 -6.14 15.34
C ALA A 40 -3.50 -5.70 15.68
N VAL A 41 -4.46 -5.84 14.76
CA VAL A 41 -5.89 -5.57 15.03
C VAL A 41 -6.42 -6.48 16.14
N ARG A 42 -6.01 -7.75 16.16
CA ARG A 42 -6.52 -8.72 17.14
C ARG A 42 -5.93 -8.55 18.54
N LYS A 43 -4.66 -8.15 18.64
CA LYS A 43 -3.89 -8.23 19.89
C LYS A 43 -2.95 -7.06 20.17
N GLY A 44 -2.73 -6.19 19.19
CA GLY A 44 -1.76 -5.10 19.28
C GLY A 44 -2.33 -3.83 19.93
N THR A 45 -1.43 -2.91 20.26
CA THR A 45 -1.78 -1.56 20.73
C THR A 45 -2.20 -0.68 19.55
N PRO A 46 -2.86 0.48 19.79
CA PRO A 46 -3.15 1.44 18.73
C PRO A 46 -1.92 1.88 17.93
N GLU A 47 -0.75 1.97 18.58
CA GLU A 47 0.50 2.32 17.92
C GLU A 47 0.95 1.22 16.95
N GLN A 48 0.83 -0.05 17.36
CA GLN A 48 1.14 -1.19 16.48
C GLN A 48 0.14 -1.25 15.32
N GLN A 49 -1.15 -1.07 15.58
CA GLN A 49 -2.15 -1.05 14.50
C GLN A 49 -1.86 0.05 13.48
N LEU A 50 -1.52 1.26 13.95
CA LEU A 50 -1.18 2.37 13.08
C LEU A 50 0.07 2.09 12.25
N HIS A 51 1.06 1.40 12.82
CA HIS A 51 2.26 0.95 12.11
C HIS A 51 1.90 0.03 10.94
N GLU A 52 1.19 -1.07 11.21
CA GLU A 52 0.82 -2.04 10.16
C GLU A 52 -0.11 -1.44 9.10
N PHE A 53 -0.99 -0.50 9.48
CA PHE A 53 -1.78 0.25 8.49
C PHE A 53 -0.87 1.04 7.55
N GLY A 54 0.20 1.63 8.08
CA GLY A 54 1.23 2.32 7.32
C GLY A 54 1.95 1.40 6.33
N ASP A 55 2.33 0.21 6.77
CA ASP A 55 3.06 -0.73 5.91
C ASP A 55 2.15 -1.28 4.80
N VAL A 56 0.90 -1.62 5.10
CA VAL A 56 -0.07 -2.03 4.06
C VAL A 56 -0.27 -0.95 3.00
N ILE A 57 -0.46 0.32 3.38
CA ILE A 57 -0.64 1.38 2.38
C ILE A 57 0.65 1.63 1.58
N ALA A 58 1.83 1.51 2.19
CA ALA A 58 3.11 1.63 1.51
C ALA A 58 3.27 0.54 0.44
N TRP A 59 2.97 -0.72 0.79
CA TRP A 59 3.05 -1.84 -0.16
C TRP A 59 2.02 -1.76 -1.29
N VAL A 60 0.83 -1.23 -1.02
CA VAL A 60 -0.17 -0.94 -2.08
C VAL A 60 0.36 0.11 -3.05
N ALA A 61 0.99 1.17 -2.56
CA ALA A 61 1.60 2.21 -3.41
C ALA A 61 2.79 1.67 -4.22
N SER A 62 3.69 0.88 -3.61
CA SER A 62 4.78 0.20 -4.32
C SER A 62 4.26 -0.68 -5.46
N LEU A 63 3.21 -1.48 -5.21
CA LEU A 63 2.61 -2.31 -6.25
C LEU A 63 1.96 -1.47 -7.36
N ALA A 64 1.22 -0.42 -7.01
CA ALA A 64 0.61 0.48 -7.98
C ALA A 64 1.66 1.15 -8.89
N ASN A 65 2.79 1.56 -8.31
CA ASN A 65 3.93 2.10 -9.04
C ASN A 65 4.52 1.10 -10.04
N GLN A 66 4.77 -0.14 -9.63
CA GLN A 66 5.26 -1.18 -10.54
C GLN A 66 4.28 -1.51 -11.67
N MET A 67 2.97 -1.37 -11.42
CA MET A 67 1.93 -1.61 -12.41
C MET A 67 1.63 -0.39 -13.28
N GLY A 68 2.20 0.77 -12.98
CA GLY A 68 1.93 2.03 -13.68
C GLY A 68 0.48 2.53 -13.50
N LEU A 69 -0.11 2.29 -12.32
CA LEU A 69 -1.50 2.66 -12.00
C LEU A 69 -1.55 3.79 -10.97
N SER A 70 -2.52 4.70 -11.12
CA SER A 70 -2.76 5.79 -10.16
C SER A 70 -3.68 5.34 -9.02
N LEU A 71 -3.20 5.44 -7.78
CA LEU A 71 -4.04 5.20 -6.60
C LEU A 71 -5.11 6.28 -6.42
N ALA A 72 -4.83 7.53 -6.82
CA ALA A 72 -5.81 8.60 -6.76
C ALA A 72 -7.00 8.32 -7.69
N GLU A 73 -6.74 7.86 -8.93
CA GLU A 73 -7.80 7.44 -9.85
C GLU A 73 -8.56 6.20 -9.34
N ALA A 74 -7.84 5.23 -8.76
CA ALA A 74 -8.46 4.05 -8.17
C ALA A 74 -9.40 4.41 -7.01
N ALA A 75 -9.01 5.38 -6.16
CA ALA A 75 -9.81 5.86 -5.05
C ALA A 75 -11.01 6.71 -5.49
N ASP A 76 -10.87 7.51 -6.55
CA ASP A 76 -11.93 8.40 -7.06
C ASP A 76 -13.22 7.64 -7.44
N ARG A 77 -13.09 6.35 -7.81
CA ARG A 77 -14.24 5.47 -8.05
C ARG A 77 -15.23 5.45 -6.87
N TYR A 78 -14.77 5.53 -5.63
CA TYR A 78 -15.64 5.51 -4.45
C TYR A 78 -16.41 6.82 -4.25
N VAL A 79 -15.97 7.91 -4.87
CA VAL A 79 -16.68 9.19 -4.88
C VAL A 79 -17.74 9.20 -5.98
N THR A 80 -17.40 8.67 -7.16
CA THR A 80 -18.23 8.78 -8.37
C THR A 80 -19.23 7.62 -8.54
N ASN A 81 -18.84 6.40 -8.21
CA ASN A 81 -19.67 5.19 -8.34
C ASN A 81 -19.21 4.08 -7.37
N PRO A 82 -19.47 4.23 -6.06
CA PRO A 82 -19.06 3.26 -5.06
C PRO A 82 -19.73 1.90 -5.30
N PRO A 83 -18.99 0.79 -5.19
CA PRO A 83 -19.59 -0.55 -5.18
C PRO A 83 -20.54 -0.69 -3.98
N ALA A 84 -21.63 -1.43 -4.19
CA ALA A 84 -22.67 -1.69 -3.19
C ALA A 84 -22.19 -2.59 -2.06
#